data_AF-A0A0F9F5P7-F1
#
_entry.id   AF-A0A0F9F5P7-F1
#
_cell.length_a   1.000
_cell.length_b   1.000
_cell.length_c   1.000
_cell.angle_alpha   90.00
_cell.angle_beta   90.00
_cell.angle_gamma   90.00
#
_symmetry.space_group_name_H-M   'P 1'
#
loop_
_entity.id
_entity.type
_entity.pdbx_description
1 polymer ?
#
loop_
_entity_poly.entity_id
_entity_poly.type
_entity_poly.pdbx_seq_one_letter_code
_entity_poly.pdbx_strand_id
1 'polypeptide(L)'
;TADPETLMTEIEGLFVAGDCYSGVASIIDAIASGQISASKIHRYLQGDVLRVRSIPEIPATEIKVDIPSGTEKKERQPMPLMSASERVSNFKEVALGFSREAAIAEAERCLNCAGHICKDVCPYSAPQFIEAEKTRMQKCNYCVDRFDEGKLPICVESCYARALDSGPLEELKLKYGNIQTAPGVALSETKPAIIFKPKSK
;
A
#
# COMPACT_ATOMS: atom_id res chain seq x y z
N THR A 1 -36.41 12.00 6.29
CA THR A 1 -35.51 12.67 5.32
C THR A 1 -34.11 12.74 5.90
N ALA A 2 -33.06 12.89 5.09
CA ALA A 2 -31.68 12.94 5.58
C ALA A 2 -30.93 14.18 5.06
N ASP A 3 -30.05 14.72 5.90
CA ASP A 3 -29.22 15.88 5.61
C ASP A 3 -28.17 15.52 4.53
N PRO A 4 -28.06 16.30 3.44
CA PRO A 4 -27.20 15.97 2.30
C PRO A 4 -25.70 16.08 2.58
N GLU A 5 -25.27 16.78 3.63
CA GLU A 5 -23.85 16.93 3.98
C GLU A 5 -23.40 15.93 5.06
N THR A 6 -24.27 15.65 6.03
CA THR A 6 -23.96 14.75 7.15
C THR A 6 -24.47 13.33 6.92
N LEU A 7 -25.41 13.14 6.00
CA LEU A 7 -26.13 11.89 5.74
C LEU A 7 -26.88 11.35 6.97
N MET A 8 -27.03 12.16 8.02
CA MET A 8 -27.84 11.82 9.18
C MET A 8 -29.32 12.09 8.87
N THR A 9 -30.18 11.17 9.29
CA THR A 9 -31.63 11.37 9.23
C THR A 9 -32.10 12.30 10.35
N GLU A 10 -33.41 12.57 10.39
CA GLU A 10 -34.04 13.24 11.54
C GLU A 10 -33.95 12.41 12.83
N ILE A 11 -33.73 11.10 12.74
CA ILE A 11 -33.47 10.23 13.89
C ILE A 11 -31.98 10.37 14.24
N GLU A 12 -31.72 10.85 15.46
CA GLU A 12 -30.38 11.04 15.96
C GLU A 12 -29.58 9.71 15.92
N GLY A 13 -28.35 9.78 15.41
CA GLY A 13 -27.47 8.61 15.31
C GLY A 13 -27.80 7.65 14.16
N LEU A 14 -28.85 7.90 13.37
CA LEU A 14 -29.19 7.11 12.19
C LEU A 14 -28.71 7.80 10.92
N PHE A 15 -27.89 7.09 10.13
CA PHE A 15 -27.31 7.59 8.88
C PHE A 15 -27.73 6.74 7.68
N VAL A 16 -27.65 7.33 6.48
CA VAL A 16 -28.02 6.68 5.21
C VAL A 16 -26.89 6.76 4.19
N ALA A 17 -26.83 5.79 3.27
CA ALA A 17 -25.83 5.76 2.20
C ALA A 17 -26.31 4.91 1.01
N GLY A 18 -25.75 5.17 -0.17
CA GLY A 18 -26.07 4.44 -1.40
C GLY A 18 -27.50 4.64 -1.87
N ASP A 19 -28.01 3.67 -2.61
CA ASP A 19 -29.27 3.78 -3.36
C ASP A 19 -30.50 4.06 -2.48
N CYS A 20 -30.45 3.68 -1.20
CA CYS A 20 -31.55 3.98 -0.27
C CYS A 20 -31.72 5.48 0.03
N TYR A 21 -30.69 6.29 -0.27
CA TYR A 21 -30.70 7.74 -0.12
C TYR A 21 -30.65 8.46 -1.48
N SER A 22 -29.66 8.16 -2.32
CA SER A 22 -29.43 8.87 -3.58
C SER A 22 -30.31 8.37 -4.74
N GLY A 23 -31.05 7.28 -4.56
CA GLY A 23 -31.63 6.52 -5.67
C GLY A 23 -30.57 5.76 -6.44
N VAL A 24 -30.99 5.06 -7.51
CA VAL A 24 -30.12 4.19 -8.32
C VAL A 24 -28.92 4.97 -8.85
N ALA A 25 -27.72 4.62 -8.38
CA ALA A 25 -26.47 5.23 -8.80
C ALA A 25 -25.49 4.17 -9.33
N SER A 26 -24.28 4.60 -9.73
CA SER A 26 -23.24 3.64 -10.09
C SER A 26 -22.70 2.93 -8.82
N ILE A 27 -22.11 1.75 -8.99
CA ILE A 27 -21.44 1.04 -7.88
C ILE A 27 -20.38 1.94 -7.20
N ILE A 28 -19.71 2.79 -7.99
CA ILE A 28 -18.69 3.72 -7.49
C ILE A 28 -19.33 4.76 -6.56
N ASP A 29 -20.46 5.34 -6.94
CA ASP A 29 -21.18 6.33 -6.14
C ASP A 29 -21.76 5.72 -4.85
N ALA A 30 -22.26 4.49 -4.93
CA ALA A 30 -22.74 3.75 -3.77
C ALA A 30 -21.62 3.48 -2.76
N ILE A 31 -20.42 3.09 -3.23
CA ILE A 31 -19.25 2.90 -2.37
C ILE A 31 -18.79 4.23 -1.77
N ALA A 32 -18.71 5.29 -2.59
CA ALA A 32 -18.29 6.62 -2.14
C ALA A 32 -19.21 7.18 -1.05
N SER A 33 -20.53 7.14 -1.26
CA SER A 33 -21.51 7.56 -0.25
C SER A 33 -21.44 6.71 1.03
N GLY A 34 -21.17 5.40 0.91
CA GLY A 34 -20.90 4.53 2.05
C GLY A 34 -19.69 4.97 2.88
N GLN A 35 -18.57 5.30 2.23
CA GLN A 35 -17.37 5.82 2.90
C GLN A 35 -17.63 7.16 3.58
N ILE A 36 -18.36 8.06 2.93
CA ILE A 36 -18.74 9.35 3.52
C ILE A 36 -19.58 9.12 4.77
N SER A 37 -20.65 8.32 4.69
CA SER A 37 -21.50 8.01 5.85
C SER A 37 -20.72 7.35 6.98
N ALA A 38 -19.82 6.41 6.68
CA ALA A 38 -18.97 5.77 7.69
C ALA A 38 -18.05 6.77 8.39
N SER A 39 -17.46 7.71 7.64
CA SER A 39 -16.67 8.81 8.21
C SER A 39 -17.52 9.67 9.16
N LYS A 40 -18.78 9.98 8.80
CA LYS A 40 -19.68 10.76 9.67
C LYS A 40 -20.09 9.99 10.92
N ILE A 41 -20.42 8.70 10.80
CA ILE A 41 -20.71 7.82 11.95
C ILE A 41 -19.52 7.81 12.90
N HIS A 42 -18.31 7.63 12.39
CA HIS A 42 -17.10 7.61 13.22
C HIS A 42 -16.94 8.91 14.03
N ARG A 43 -17.12 10.07 13.38
CA ARG A 43 -17.03 11.38 14.04
C ARG A 43 -18.13 11.58 15.07
N TYR A 44 -19.36 11.17 14.76
CA TYR A 44 -20.49 11.22 15.69
C TYR A 44 -20.20 10.41 16.95
N LEU A 45 -19.69 9.18 16.79
CA LEU A 45 -19.31 8.32 17.92
C LEU A 45 -18.16 8.91 18.76
N GLN A 46 -17.29 9.72 18.16
CA GLN A 46 -16.22 10.43 18.85
C GLN A 46 -16.65 11.76 19.48
N GLY A 47 -17.91 12.20 19.27
CA GLY A 47 -18.38 13.51 19.71
C GLY A 47 -17.75 14.68 18.95
N ASP A 48 -17.27 14.43 17.73
CA ASP A 48 -16.62 15.42 16.87
C ASP A 48 -17.62 16.08 15.90
N VAL A 49 -17.20 17.18 15.27
CA VAL A 49 -18.04 17.94 14.31
C VAL A 49 -18.34 17.12 13.06
N LEU A 50 -19.61 16.99 12.68
CA LEU A 50 -20.00 16.20 11.49
C LEU A 50 -19.72 16.92 10.18
N ARG A 51 -19.89 18.23 10.15
CA ARG A 51 -19.67 19.06 8.97
C ARG A 51 -18.22 19.49 8.92
N VAL A 52 -17.50 18.90 7.97
CA VAL A 52 -16.10 19.21 7.74
C VAL A 52 -15.93 19.60 6.31
N ARG A 53 -15.20 20.70 6.13
CA ARG A 53 -14.76 21.17 4.83
C ARG A 53 -14.00 20.04 4.16
N SER A 54 -14.53 19.55 3.05
CA SER A 54 -13.82 18.59 2.23
C SER A 54 -12.49 19.20 1.80
N ILE A 55 -11.43 18.42 1.93
CA ILE A 55 -10.17 18.74 1.27
C ILE A 55 -10.46 18.54 -0.22
N PRO A 56 -10.27 19.56 -1.08
CA PRO A 56 -10.53 19.39 -2.50
C PRO A 56 -9.66 18.26 -3.04
N GLU A 57 -10.30 17.27 -3.66
CA GLU A 57 -9.60 16.24 -4.40
C GLU A 57 -9.03 16.89 -5.67
N ILE A 58 -7.71 17.03 -5.73
CA ILE A 58 -7.02 17.50 -6.93
C ILE A 58 -6.78 16.26 -7.80
N PRO A 59 -7.33 16.19 -9.03
CA PRO A 59 -7.03 15.09 -9.93
C PRO A 59 -5.52 14.97 -10.12
N ALA A 60 -5.00 13.74 -10.19
CA ALA A 60 -3.56 13.52 -10.34
C ALA A 60 -2.96 14.23 -11.58
N THR A 61 -3.78 14.47 -12.61
CA THR A 61 -3.42 15.22 -13.83
C THR A 61 -3.23 16.72 -13.62
N GLU A 62 -3.82 17.28 -12.57
CA GLU A 62 -3.78 18.71 -12.26
C GLU A 62 -2.68 19.06 -11.25
N ILE A 63 -2.03 18.05 -10.66
CA ILE A 63 -0.87 18.24 -9.80
C ILE A 63 0.29 18.73 -10.67
N LYS A 64 0.48 20.05 -10.71
CA LYS A 64 1.61 20.69 -11.39
C LYS A 64 2.85 20.53 -10.54
N VAL A 65 3.88 19.98 -11.16
CA VAL A 65 5.17 19.71 -10.52
C VAL A 65 6.22 20.52 -11.27
N ASP A 66 6.96 21.36 -10.55
CA ASP A 66 8.08 22.09 -11.12
C ASP A 66 9.24 21.12 -11.32
N ILE A 67 9.34 20.58 -12.53
CA ILE A 67 10.44 19.71 -12.94
C ILE A 67 11.60 20.61 -13.39
N PRO A 68 12.80 20.47 -12.80
CA PRO A 68 13.95 21.27 -13.19
C PRO A 68 14.26 21.17 -14.69
N SER A 69 14.52 22.30 -15.34
CA SER A 69 14.90 22.36 -16.75
C SER A 69 16.20 21.59 -16.98
N GLY A 70 16.17 20.61 -17.89
CA GLY A 70 17.30 19.70 -18.16
C GLY A 70 17.13 18.29 -17.61
N THR A 71 16.02 18.00 -16.91
CA THR A 71 15.70 16.64 -16.49
C THR A 71 15.39 15.75 -17.69
N GLU A 72 16.22 14.74 -17.94
CA GLU A 72 16.02 13.79 -19.04
C GLU A 72 14.80 12.89 -18.79
N LYS A 73 13.86 12.86 -19.73
CA LYS A 73 12.68 12.00 -19.66
C LYS A 73 13.06 10.57 -20.07
N LYS A 74 13.30 9.72 -19.09
CA LYS A 74 13.51 8.28 -19.31
C LYS A 74 12.19 7.54 -19.59
N GLU A 75 12.19 6.63 -20.56
CA GLU A 75 11.05 5.76 -20.87
C GLU A 75 10.78 4.77 -19.73
N ARG A 76 9.51 4.37 -19.58
CA ARG A 76 9.07 3.37 -18.58
C ARG A 76 9.60 1.99 -18.96
N GLN A 77 10.10 1.26 -17.97
CA GLN A 77 10.41 -0.16 -18.16
C GLN A 77 9.11 -0.94 -18.38
N PRO A 78 9.01 -1.75 -19.44
CA PRO A 78 7.80 -2.53 -19.70
C PRO A 78 7.68 -3.62 -18.63
N MET A 79 6.51 -3.72 -17.99
CA MET A 79 6.23 -4.79 -17.03
C MET A 79 6.28 -6.15 -17.75
N PRO A 80 7.11 -7.10 -17.30
CA PRO A 80 7.07 -8.46 -17.79
C PRO A 80 5.70 -9.07 -17.51
N LEU A 81 5.16 -9.72 -18.53
CA LEU A 81 3.75 -10.01 -18.63
C LEU A 81 3.63 -11.45 -19.14
N MET A 82 2.82 -12.28 -18.46
CA MET A 82 2.54 -13.65 -18.93
C MET A 82 1.98 -13.62 -20.35
N SER A 83 2.22 -14.63 -21.20
CA SER A 83 1.65 -14.62 -22.56
C SER A 83 0.12 -14.68 -22.52
N ALA A 84 -0.55 -14.08 -23.51
CA ALA A 84 -2.01 -14.08 -23.55
C ALA A 84 -2.59 -15.51 -23.60
N SER A 85 -1.95 -16.43 -24.33
CA SER A 85 -2.33 -17.83 -24.42
C SER A 85 -2.31 -18.55 -23.06
N GLU A 86 -1.32 -18.24 -22.21
CA GLU A 86 -1.23 -18.86 -20.89
C GLU A 86 -2.27 -18.28 -19.94
N ARG A 87 -2.50 -16.95 -19.96
CA ARG A 87 -3.45 -16.25 -19.06
C ARG A 87 -4.88 -16.78 -19.15
N VAL A 88 -5.33 -17.24 -20.32
CA VAL A 88 -6.71 -17.72 -20.51
C VAL A 88 -6.99 -19.00 -19.71
N SER A 89 -5.94 -19.76 -19.38
CA SER A 89 -6.05 -21.12 -18.83
C SER A 89 -5.81 -21.22 -17.33
N ASN A 90 -5.46 -20.12 -16.64
CA ASN A 90 -5.11 -20.17 -15.22
C ASN A 90 -5.32 -18.83 -14.50
N PHE A 91 -5.27 -18.88 -13.18
CA PHE A 91 -5.37 -17.71 -12.28
C PHE A 91 -4.00 -17.33 -11.68
N LYS A 92 -2.89 -17.63 -12.37
CA LYS A 92 -1.57 -17.22 -11.91
C LYS A 92 -1.37 -15.73 -12.11
N GLU A 93 -0.39 -15.17 -11.40
CA GLU A 93 -0.06 -13.77 -11.49
C GLU A 93 0.34 -13.38 -12.93
N VAL A 94 -0.33 -12.35 -13.44
CA VAL A 94 -0.17 -11.90 -14.82
C VAL A 94 1.05 -10.98 -14.99
N ALA A 95 1.29 -10.11 -14.01
CA ALA A 95 2.46 -9.24 -13.94
C ALA A 95 3.58 -10.00 -13.24
N LEU A 96 4.62 -10.37 -13.98
CA LEU A 96 5.68 -11.26 -13.48
C LEU A 96 6.74 -10.51 -12.65
N GLY A 97 6.57 -9.21 -12.46
CA GLY A 97 7.55 -8.34 -11.79
C GLY A 97 8.76 -8.02 -12.66
N PHE A 98 9.54 -7.03 -12.24
CA PHE A 98 10.77 -6.63 -12.92
C PHE A 98 11.95 -7.53 -12.55
N SER A 99 12.91 -7.68 -13.47
CA SER A 99 14.26 -8.13 -13.09
C SER A 99 14.93 -7.08 -12.20
N ARG A 100 16.03 -7.45 -11.52
CA ARG A 100 16.77 -6.53 -10.66
C ARG A 100 17.24 -5.30 -11.45
N GLU A 101 17.75 -5.52 -12.65
CA GLU A 101 18.27 -4.47 -13.55
C GLU A 101 17.14 -3.55 -14.02
N ALA A 102 16.01 -4.14 -14.45
CA ALA A 102 14.84 -3.37 -14.86
C ALA A 102 14.23 -2.57 -13.70
N ALA A 103 14.18 -3.13 -12.49
CA ALA A 103 13.69 -2.45 -11.30
C ALA A 103 14.57 -1.24 -10.94
N ILE A 104 15.89 -1.39 -11.02
CA ILE A 104 16.85 -0.28 -10.82
C ILE A 104 16.66 0.79 -11.90
N ALA A 105 16.59 0.39 -13.17
CA ALA A 105 16.39 1.32 -14.28
C ALA A 105 15.06 2.09 -14.17
N GLU A 106 13.98 1.44 -13.71
CA GLU A 106 12.70 2.10 -13.44
C GLU A 106 12.79 3.07 -12.26
N ALA A 107 13.48 2.68 -11.17
CA ALA A 107 13.68 3.53 -10.00
C ALA A 107 14.53 4.78 -10.33
N GLU A 108 15.46 4.68 -11.27
CA GLU A 108 16.26 5.81 -11.75
C GLU A 108 15.47 6.87 -12.51
N ARG A 109 14.20 6.59 -12.87
CA ARG A 109 13.30 7.55 -13.49
C ARG A 109 12.72 8.56 -12.48
N CYS A 110 13.03 8.41 -11.19
CA CYS A 110 12.66 9.38 -10.15
C CYS A 110 13.16 10.78 -10.52
N LEU A 111 12.23 11.71 -10.72
CA LEU A 111 12.53 13.10 -11.11
C LEU A 111 13.05 13.97 -9.96
N ASN A 112 13.11 13.43 -8.74
CA ASN A 112 13.45 14.17 -7.53
C ASN A 112 12.69 15.50 -7.38
N CYS A 113 11.37 15.44 -7.59
CA CYS A 113 10.48 16.58 -7.80
C CYS A 113 10.15 17.40 -6.53
N ALA A 114 11.12 17.64 -5.64
CA ALA A 114 10.91 18.23 -4.31
C ALA A 114 9.98 17.43 -3.37
N GLY A 115 9.61 16.21 -3.77
CA GLY A 115 9.60 15.05 -2.89
C GLY A 115 8.31 14.71 -2.13
N HIS A 116 7.32 15.57 -2.04
CA HIS A 116 6.18 15.30 -1.18
C HIS A 116 5.02 14.60 -1.90
N ILE A 117 4.90 14.69 -3.24
CA ILE A 117 3.71 14.16 -3.93
C ILE A 117 3.49 12.67 -3.67
N CYS A 118 4.49 11.82 -3.93
CA CYS A 118 4.38 10.39 -3.68
C CYS A 118 4.29 10.03 -2.18
N LYS A 119 4.78 10.90 -1.29
CA LYS A 119 4.65 10.76 0.16
C LYS A 119 3.22 11.06 0.62
N ASP A 120 2.70 12.21 0.20
CA ASP A 120 1.45 12.80 0.65
C ASP A 120 0.24 12.04 0.12
N VAL A 121 0.32 11.53 -1.11
CA VAL A 121 -0.77 10.72 -1.70
C VAL A 121 -0.81 9.30 -1.19
N CYS A 122 0.25 8.80 -0.52
CA CYS A 122 0.28 7.43 -0.04
C CYS A 122 -0.46 7.33 1.31
N PRO A 123 -1.64 6.69 1.39
CA PRO A 123 -2.40 6.61 2.64
C PRO A 123 -1.68 5.81 3.74
N TYR A 124 -0.66 5.02 3.36
CA TYR A 124 0.12 4.18 4.25
C TYR A 124 1.44 4.81 4.68
N SER A 125 1.78 6.01 4.18
CA SER A 125 3.09 6.63 4.41
C SER A 125 4.27 5.69 4.07
N ALA A 126 4.11 4.83 3.06
CA ALA A 126 5.11 3.81 2.76
C ALA A 126 6.40 4.38 2.14
N PRO A 127 6.34 5.37 1.21
CA PRO A 127 7.53 6.04 0.71
C PRO A 127 8.05 7.06 1.74
N GLN A 128 9.35 7.02 2.03
CA GLN A 128 10.02 7.92 2.96
C GLN A 128 11.33 8.45 2.36
N PHE A 129 11.76 9.61 2.85
CA PHE A 129 13.08 10.15 2.54
C PHE A 129 14.11 9.63 3.52
N ILE A 130 15.27 9.25 2.98
CA ILE A 130 16.47 8.98 3.78
C ILE A 130 17.42 10.16 3.65
N GLU A 131 18.20 10.42 4.70
CA GLU A 131 19.21 11.47 4.70
C GLU A 131 20.41 11.03 3.84
N ALA A 132 20.57 11.64 2.65
CA ALA A 132 21.66 11.37 1.71
C ALA A 132 21.94 12.60 0.83
N GLU A 133 23.13 12.70 0.21
CA GLU A 133 23.52 13.86 -0.64
C GLU A 133 22.56 14.15 -1.81
N LYS A 134 21.81 13.14 -2.26
CA LYS A 134 20.74 13.27 -3.26
C LYS A 134 19.51 12.48 -2.77
N THR A 135 18.85 13.01 -1.75
CA THR A 135 17.66 12.43 -1.10
C THR A 135 16.56 12.09 -2.11
N ARG A 136 16.56 10.85 -2.62
CA ARG A 136 15.48 10.28 -3.43
C ARG A 136 14.46 9.63 -2.51
N MET A 137 13.22 9.59 -2.97
CA MET A 137 12.18 8.85 -2.28
C MET A 137 12.55 7.36 -2.27
N GLN A 138 12.46 6.72 -1.11
CA GLN A 138 12.69 5.29 -0.96
C GLN A 138 11.50 4.61 -0.31
N LYS A 139 11.35 3.32 -0.57
CA LYS A 139 10.43 2.42 0.13
C LYS A 139 11.25 1.23 0.61
N CYS A 140 10.81 0.55 1.66
CA CYS A 140 11.38 -0.74 2.03
C CYS A 140 11.47 -1.65 0.78
N ASN A 141 12.69 -1.97 0.41
CA ASN A 141 13.06 -2.91 -0.65
C ASN A 141 13.58 -4.22 -0.04
N TYR A 142 13.27 -4.46 1.24
CA TYR A 142 13.77 -5.58 2.03
C TYR A 142 15.30 -5.58 2.22
N CYS A 143 15.94 -4.40 2.21
CA CYS A 143 17.38 -4.23 2.40
C CYS A 143 18.20 -5.07 1.43
N VAL A 144 17.82 -5.08 0.14
CA VAL A 144 18.51 -5.86 -0.91
C VAL A 144 20.02 -5.58 -0.97
N ASP A 145 20.41 -4.32 -0.75
CA ASP A 145 21.79 -3.86 -0.67
C ASP A 145 22.57 -4.52 0.47
N ARG A 146 21.92 -4.74 1.61
CA ARG A 146 22.53 -5.43 2.75
C ARG A 146 22.67 -6.92 2.50
N PHE A 147 21.67 -7.55 1.86
CA PHE A 147 21.78 -8.94 1.44
C PHE A 147 22.94 -9.18 0.49
N ASP A 148 23.19 -8.25 -0.46
CA ASP A 148 24.33 -8.33 -1.37
C ASP A 148 25.68 -8.29 -0.62
N GLU A 149 25.74 -7.64 0.54
CA GLU A 149 26.90 -7.62 1.44
C GLU A 149 26.93 -8.80 2.43
N GLY A 150 26.01 -9.76 2.33
CA GLY A 150 25.88 -10.88 3.28
C GLY A 150 25.35 -10.48 4.66
N LYS A 151 24.80 -9.26 4.79
CA LYS A 151 24.18 -8.75 6.03
C LYS A 151 22.68 -9.02 6.03
N LEU A 152 22.11 -9.18 7.23
CA LEU A 152 20.66 -9.28 7.38
C LEU A 152 19.98 -7.90 7.20
N PRO A 153 18.69 -7.86 6.84
CA PRO A 153 17.89 -6.65 6.85
C PRO A 153 17.97 -5.92 8.18
N ILE A 154 17.92 -4.59 8.13
CA ILE A 154 18.13 -3.77 9.32
C ILE A 154 17.11 -4.09 10.41
N CYS A 155 15.86 -4.36 10.06
CA CYS A 155 14.80 -4.73 11.02
C CYS A 155 15.04 -6.09 11.71
N VAL A 156 15.73 -7.02 11.04
CA VAL A 156 16.09 -8.32 11.60
C VAL A 156 17.31 -8.17 12.51
N GLU A 157 18.35 -7.50 12.03
CA GLU A 157 19.58 -7.29 12.80
C GLU A 157 19.34 -6.43 14.06
N SER A 158 18.52 -5.39 13.96
CA SER A 158 18.16 -4.53 15.10
C SER A 158 17.15 -5.14 16.06
N CYS A 159 16.58 -6.31 15.76
CA CYS A 159 15.56 -6.93 16.59
C CYS A 159 16.16 -7.38 17.93
N TYR A 160 16.02 -6.54 18.96
CA TYR A 160 16.52 -6.82 20.32
C TYR A 160 15.95 -8.14 20.88
N ALA A 161 14.72 -8.48 20.54
CA ALA A 161 14.04 -9.70 20.96
C ALA A 161 14.44 -10.94 20.15
N ARG A 162 15.19 -10.78 19.05
CA ARG A 162 15.52 -11.85 18.09
C ARG A 162 14.28 -12.63 17.62
N ALA A 163 13.17 -11.92 17.46
CA ALA A 163 11.89 -12.47 17.06
C ALA A 163 11.74 -12.57 15.53
N LEU A 164 12.56 -11.84 14.78
CA LEU A 164 12.56 -11.80 13.33
C LEU A 164 13.79 -12.52 12.78
N ASP A 165 13.61 -13.19 11.65
CA ASP A 165 14.70 -13.73 10.83
C ASP A 165 14.28 -13.64 9.35
N SER A 166 15.25 -13.65 8.45
CA SER A 166 15.03 -13.51 7.01
C SER A 166 16.06 -14.26 6.20
N GLY A 167 15.64 -14.86 5.10
CA GLY A 167 16.51 -15.60 4.20
C GLY A 167 15.69 -16.49 3.27
N PRO A 168 16.35 -17.34 2.47
CA PRO A 168 15.68 -18.32 1.64
C PRO A 168 14.74 -19.20 2.48
N LEU A 169 13.50 -19.36 2.01
CA LEU A 169 12.45 -20.04 2.77
C LEU A 169 12.85 -21.48 3.15
N GLU A 170 13.54 -22.19 2.26
CA GLU A 170 14.00 -23.56 2.52
C GLU A 170 15.03 -23.64 3.65
N GLU A 171 15.94 -22.67 3.75
CA GLU A 171 16.91 -22.59 4.85
C GLU A 171 16.21 -22.27 6.18
N LEU A 172 15.24 -21.36 6.15
CA LEU A 172 14.44 -21.03 7.34
C LEU A 172 13.59 -22.23 7.79
N LYS A 173 13.05 -23.03 6.85
CA LYS A 173 12.34 -24.28 7.16
C LYS A 173 13.22 -25.30 7.85
N LEU A 174 14.46 -25.44 7.40
CA LEU A 174 15.45 -26.33 8.05
C LEU A 174 15.81 -25.83 9.44
N LYS A 175 15.97 -24.52 9.63
CA LYS A 175 16.38 -23.91 10.89
C LYS A 175 15.28 -23.88 11.95
N TYR A 176 14.03 -23.65 11.55
CA TYR A 176 12.91 -23.38 12.48
C TYR A 176 11.73 -24.33 12.36
N GLY A 177 11.77 -25.28 11.42
CA GLY A 177 10.63 -26.13 11.07
C GLY A 177 9.72 -25.45 10.05
N ASN A 178 8.58 -26.08 9.76
CA ASN A 178 7.67 -25.65 8.68
C ASN A 178 6.25 -25.35 9.20
N ILE A 179 6.16 -24.55 10.27
CA ILE A 179 4.86 -24.12 10.79
C ILE A 179 4.47 -22.82 10.07
N GLN A 180 3.37 -22.88 9.31
CA GLN A 180 2.81 -21.74 8.57
C GLN A 180 1.45 -21.32 9.14
N THR A 181 1.22 -21.54 10.43
CA THR A 181 -0.01 -21.15 11.10
C THR A 181 0.30 -20.48 12.43
N ALA A 182 -0.49 -19.48 12.79
CA ALA A 182 -0.43 -18.81 14.08
C ALA A 182 -1.86 -18.42 14.52
N PRO A 183 -2.15 -18.37 15.83
CA PRO A 183 -3.45 -17.91 16.31
C PRO A 183 -3.81 -16.53 15.74
N GLY A 184 -4.99 -16.42 15.12
CA GLY A 184 -5.46 -15.18 14.51
C GLY A 184 -4.91 -14.88 13.10
N VAL A 185 -4.10 -15.77 12.51
CA VAL A 185 -3.55 -15.60 11.17
C VAL A 185 -4.11 -16.66 10.22
N ALA A 186 -5.00 -16.25 9.31
CA ALA A 186 -5.53 -17.10 8.24
C ALA A 186 -4.68 -16.95 6.97
N LEU A 187 -3.92 -17.99 6.60
CA LEU A 187 -3.00 -17.97 5.45
C LEU A 187 -3.44 -18.83 4.26
N SER A 188 -4.67 -19.36 4.29
CA SER A 188 -5.18 -20.30 3.28
C SER A 188 -5.25 -19.72 1.87
N GLU A 189 -5.46 -18.41 1.75
CA GLU A 189 -5.70 -17.75 0.47
C GLU A 189 -4.41 -17.25 -0.20
N THR A 190 -3.51 -16.61 0.57
CA THR A 190 -2.36 -15.88 0.02
C THR A 190 -1.05 -16.66 0.02
N LYS A 191 -0.97 -17.81 0.72
CA LYS A 191 0.20 -18.70 0.79
C LYS A 191 1.55 -17.94 0.88
N PRO A 192 1.72 -17.02 1.85
CA PRO A 192 2.93 -16.20 1.92
C PRO A 192 4.15 -17.02 2.30
N ALA A 193 5.34 -16.55 1.88
CA ALA A 193 6.62 -17.13 2.26
C ALA A 193 7.01 -16.75 3.70
N ILE A 194 6.33 -17.36 4.68
CA ILE A 194 6.54 -17.10 6.11
C ILE A 194 6.58 -18.41 6.91
N ILE A 195 7.30 -18.37 8.03
CA ILE A 195 7.39 -19.47 8.99
C ILE A 195 7.25 -18.89 10.39
N PHE A 196 6.51 -19.58 11.24
CA PHE A 196 6.39 -19.23 12.66
C PHE A 196 7.13 -20.25 13.51
N LYS A 197 7.94 -19.75 14.45
CA LYS A 197 8.48 -20.58 15.52
C LYS A 197 7.73 -20.25 16.81
N PRO A 198 6.82 -21.12 17.29
CA PRO A 198 6.15 -20.87 18.56
C PRO A 198 7.17 -20.84 19.70
N LYS A 199 6.98 -19.93 20.65
CA LYS A 199 7.77 -19.91 21.87
C LYS A 199 7.46 -21.21 22.64
N SER A 200 8.49 -22.00 22.95
CA SER A 200 8.31 -23.15 23.83
C SER A 200 7.80 -22.64 25.17
N LYS A 201 6.67 -23.19 25.64
CA LYS A 201 6.16 -22.92 26.98
C LYS A 201 7.13 -23.40 28.05
#